data_AF-A0AA36CK37-F1
#
_entry.id   AF-A0AA36CK37-F1
#
_cell.length_a   1.000
_cell.length_b   1.000
_cell.length_c   1.000
_cell.angle_alpha   90.00
_cell.angle_beta   90.00
_cell.angle_gamma   90.00
#
_symmetry.space_group_name_H-M   'P 1'
#
loop_
_entity.id
_entity.type
_entity.pdbx_description
1 polymer ?
#
loop_
_entity_poly.entity_id
_entity_poly.type
_entity_poly.pdbx_seq_one_letter_code
_entity_poly.pdbx_strand_id
1 'polypeptide(L)'
;MFNFLFVWVGVSLLALGIYLHVKDPRPIIEWIDFVLNPALFLAVLGFLVTFISLVGALGALRDNISLLKIFAICVFFCYICIVVLTFGVFVLFFTDSTEGLSAHSIMMQSVKKYHSNRNLADFVDYIQEQMECCGVSSISAGYRDWAMSPQFNCTPTNPYPENCKLVPPTLYNRPCDRSSAGGMHFQSDRQTSKPISTREAVYSPYEHFSKRMPFILERWWL
;
A
#
# COMPACT_ATOMS: atom_id res chain seq x y z
N MET A 1 8.05 13.22 -33.17
CA MET A 1 8.24 11.76 -33.05
C MET A 1 7.96 11.23 -31.65
N PHE A 2 8.65 11.68 -30.59
CA PHE A 2 8.47 11.14 -29.22
C PHE A 2 7.03 11.12 -28.71
N ASN A 3 6.23 12.16 -29.00
CA ASN A 3 4.81 12.20 -28.61
C ASN A 3 4.01 10.99 -29.12
N PHE A 4 4.28 10.48 -30.33
CA PHE A 4 3.57 9.30 -30.85
C PHE A 4 3.91 8.03 -30.08
N LEU A 5 5.16 7.87 -29.64
CA LEU A 5 5.56 6.73 -28.80
C LEU A 5 4.86 6.79 -27.45
N PHE A 6 4.79 7.97 -26.83
CA PHE A 6 4.08 8.16 -25.56
C PHE A 6 2.57 7.93 -25.68
N VAL A 7 1.95 8.20 -26.84
CA VAL A 7 0.55 7.83 -27.09
C VAL A 7 0.38 6.31 -27.04
N TRP A 8 1.21 5.54 -27.74
CA TRP A 8 1.10 4.07 -27.72
C TRP A 8 1.34 3.47 -26.34
N VAL A 9 2.33 4.00 -25.62
CA VAL A 9 2.62 3.59 -24.23
C VAL A 9 1.45 3.95 -23.31
N GLY A 10 0.92 5.17 -23.43
CA GLY A 10 -0.23 5.65 -22.65
C GLY A 10 -1.49 4.83 -22.87
N VAL A 11 -1.79 4.48 -24.13
CA VAL A 11 -2.94 3.61 -24.48
C VAL A 11 -2.76 2.21 -23.91
N SER A 12 -1.55 1.66 -23.96
CA SER A 12 -1.25 0.35 -23.39
C SER A 12 -1.43 0.34 -21.86
N LEU A 13 -0.95 1.39 -21.18
CA LEU A 13 -1.17 1.60 -19.75
C LEU A 13 -2.67 1.74 -19.44
N LEU A 14 -3.39 2.59 -20.16
CA LEU A 14 -4.83 2.77 -19.97
C LEU A 14 -5.60 1.45 -20.12
N ALA A 15 -5.29 0.68 -21.16
CA ALA A 15 -5.88 -0.64 -21.39
C ALA A 15 -5.58 -1.62 -20.26
N LEU A 16 -4.33 -1.65 -19.77
CA LEU A 16 -3.95 -2.47 -18.62
C LEU A 16 -4.68 -2.05 -17.35
N GLY A 17 -4.81 -0.76 -17.08
CA GLY A 17 -5.52 -0.24 -15.90
C GLY A 17 -7.00 -0.64 -15.91
N ILE A 18 -7.66 -0.48 -17.07
CA ILE A 18 -9.06 -0.91 -17.25
C ILE A 18 -9.17 -2.43 -17.10
N TYR A 19 -8.25 -3.20 -17.71
CA TYR A 19 -8.23 -4.66 -17.60
C TYR A 19 -8.10 -5.14 -16.15
N LEU A 20 -7.17 -4.56 -15.39
CA LEU A 20 -6.98 -4.87 -13.98
C LEU A 20 -8.20 -4.47 -13.13
N HIS A 21 -8.84 -3.35 -13.45
CA HIS A 21 -10.05 -2.91 -12.75
C HIS A 21 -11.23 -3.85 -12.98
N VAL A 22 -11.39 -4.36 -14.20
CA VAL A 22 -12.44 -5.34 -14.54
C VAL A 22 -12.19 -6.68 -13.87
N LYS A 23 -10.92 -7.09 -13.73
CA LYS A 23 -10.55 -8.36 -13.10
C LYS A 23 -10.87 -8.39 -11.60
N ASP A 24 -10.59 -7.30 -10.90
CA ASP A 24 -10.83 -7.18 -9.45
C ASP A 24 -11.55 -5.85 -9.15
N PRO A 25 -12.88 -5.76 -9.39
CA PRO A 25 -13.65 -4.57 -9.08
C PRO A 25 -13.70 -4.38 -7.56
N ARG A 26 -13.05 -3.33 -7.08
CA ARG A 26 -13.07 -2.92 -5.68
C ARG A 26 -14.13 -1.83 -5.50
N PRO A 27 -14.99 -1.89 -4.46
CA PRO A 27 -15.93 -0.82 -4.17
C PRO A 27 -15.16 0.47 -3.82
N ILE A 28 -15.60 1.60 -4.38
CA ILE A 28 -15.01 2.92 -4.15
C ILE A 28 -16.01 3.69 -3.29
N ILE A 29 -15.68 3.90 -2.02
CA ILE A 29 -16.58 4.56 -1.05
C ILE A 29 -15.98 5.91 -0.65
N GLU A 30 -14.67 5.95 -0.41
CA GLU A 30 -13.93 7.19 -0.12
C GLU A 30 -12.96 7.56 -1.26
N TRP A 31 -12.58 8.83 -1.33
CA TRP A 31 -11.53 9.32 -2.24
C TRP A 31 -10.18 8.60 -2.03
N ILE A 32 -9.91 8.17 -0.80
CA ILE A 32 -8.68 7.44 -0.47
C ILE A 32 -8.65 6.07 -1.17
N ASP A 33 -9.80 5.41 -1.34
CA ASP A 33 -9.89 4.10 -1.99
C ASP A 33 -9.59 4.19 -3.49
N PHE A 34 -9.93 5.32 -4.11
CA PHE A 34 -9.61 5.61 -5.50
C PHE A 34 -8.10 5.76 -5.70
N VAL A 35 -7.44 6.52 -4.83
CA VAL A 35 -5.99 6.78 -4.92
C VAL A 35 -5.16 5.53 -4.58
N LEU A 36 -5.58 4.75 -3.58
CA LEU A 36 -4.89 3.52 -3.19
C LEU A 36 -5.17 2.35 -4.14
N ASN A 37 -6.11 2.47 -5.09
CA ASN A 37 -6.36 1.42 -6.06
C ASN A 37 -5.33 1.48 -7.19
N PRO A 38 -4.40 0.50 -7.28
CA PRO A 38 -3.33 0.55 -8.27
C PRO A 38 -3.85 0.48 -9.71
N ALA A 39 -4.97 -0.22 -9.95
CA ALA A 39 -5.56 -0.35 -11.28
C ALA A 39 -6.17 0.98 -11.77
N LEU A 40 -6.89 1.69 -10.89
CA LEU A 40 -7.47 3.00 -11.20
C LEU A 40 -6.39 4.07 -11.37
N PHE A 41 -5.39 4.09 -10.48
CA PHE A 41 -4.27 5.00 -10.60
C PHE A 41 -3.54 4.83 -11.94
N LEU A 42 -3.28 3.58 -12.34
CA LEU A 42 -2.65 3.26 -13.62
C LEU A 42 -3.53 3.66 -14.82
N ALA A 43 -4.85 3.48 -14.73
CA ALA A 43 -5.78 3.93 -15.76
C ALA A 43 -5.79 5.46 -15.91
N VAL A 44 -5.87 6.21 -14.81
CA VAL A 44 -5.86 7.69 -14.82
C VAL A 44 -4.55 8.23 -15.37
N LEU A 45 -3.42 7.69 -14.91
CA LEU A 45 -2.10 8.07 -15.43
C LEU A 45 -1.99 7.77 -16.93
N GLY A 46 -2.42 6.58 -17.37
CA GLY A 46 -2.44 6.22 -18.79
C GLY A 46 -3.28 7.17 -19.64
N PHE A 47 -4.45 7.56 -19.13
CA PHE A 47 -5.31 8.55 -19.78
C PHE A 47 -4.64 9.92 -19.89
N LEU A 48 -4.05 10.44 -18.81
CA LEU A 48 -3.36 11.73 -18.80
C LEU A 48 -2.17 11.75 -19.78
N VAL A 49 -1.34 10.70 -19.76
CA VAL A 49 -0.19 10.58 -20.66
C VAL A 49 -0.65 10.51 -22.12
N THR A 50 -1.69 9.73 -22.42
CA THR A 50 -2.27 9.64 -23.76
C THR A 50 -2.80 11.00 -24.22
N PHE A 51 -3.58 11.67 -23.38
CA PHE A 51 -4.18 12.96 -23.70
C PHE A 51 -3.14 14.05 -23.95
N ILE A 52 -2.16 14.21 -23.05
CA ILE A 52 -1.10 15.21 -23.17
C ILE A 52 -0.26 14.94 -24.44
N SER A 53 0.06 13.67 -24.69
CA SER A 53 0.86 13.27 -25.86
C SER A 53 0.10 13.45 -27.17
N LEU A 54 -1.21 13.20 -27.21
CA LEU A 54 -2.07 13.48 -28.36
C LEU A 54 -2.13 14.98 -28.65
N VAL A 55 -2.33 15.82 -27.62
CA VAL A 55 -2.32 17.28 -27.77
C VAL A 55 -0.98 17.78 -28.28
N GLY A 56 0.14 17.23 -27.77
CA GLY A 56 1.48 17.55 -28.24
C GLY A 56 1.76 17.11 -29.68
N ALA A 57 1.25 15.94 -30.10
CA ALA A 57 1.36 15.46 -31.47
C ALA A 57 0.51 16.28 -32.45
N LEU A 58 -0.75 16.57 -32.10
CA LEU A 58 -1.65 17.37 -32.92
C LEU A 58 -1.21 18.84 -33.01
N GLY A 59 -0.70 19.42 -31.92
CA GLY A 59 -0.16 20.77 -31.91
C GLY A 59 1.03 20.94 -32.86
N ALA A 60 1.91 19.94 -32.92
CA ALA A 60 3.04 19.92 -33.85
C ALA A 60 2.63 19.66 -35.31
N LEU A 61 1.59 18.84 -35.55
CA LEU A 61 1.11 18.56 -36.91
C LEU A 61 0.30 19.73 -37.51
N ARG A 62 -0.40 20.49 -36.68
CA ARG A 62 -1.32 21.55 -37.12
C ARG A 62 -0.69 22.95 -37.08
N ASP A 63 0.60 23.07 -36.73
CA ASP A 63 1.30 24.33 -36.47
C ASP A 63 0.50 25.31 -35.60
N ASN A 64 -0.28 24.78 -34.65
CA ASN A 64 -1.16 25.59 -33.83
C ASN A 64 -0.46 25.95 -32.51
N ILE A 65 0.00 27.21 -32.45
CA ILE A 65 0.74 27.76 -31.30
C ILE A 65 -0.08 27.64 -30.00
N SER A 66 -1.41 27.79 -30.05
CA SER A 66 -2.26 27.69 -28.87
C SER A 66 -2.25 26.28 -28.27
N LEU A 67 -2.31 25.23 -29.11
CA LEU A 67 -2.20 23.83 -28.67
C LEU A 67 -0.82 23.54 -28.07
N LEU A 68 0.24 24.08 -28.68
CA LEU A 68 1.60 23.93 -28.16
C LEU A 68 1.78 24.61 -26.79
N LYS A 69 1.15 25.79 -26.59
CA LYS A 69 1.14 26.48 -25.28
C LYS A 69 0.43 25.65 -24.20
N ILE A 70 -0.73 25.06 -24.53
CA ILE A 70 -1.45 24.18 -23.59
C ILE A 70 -0.59 22.97 -23.22
N PHE A 71 0.02 22.31 -24.22
CA PHE A 71 0.94 21.20 -23.98
C PHE A 71 2.08 21.59 -23.02
N ALA A 72 2.74 22.72 -23.27
CA ALA A 72 3.83 23.20 -22.43
C ALA A 72 3.38 23.47 -20.98
N ILE A 73 2.20 24.09 -20.79
CA ILE A 73 1.63 24.35 -19.45
C ILE A 73 1.31 23.03 -18.74
N CYS A 74 0.71 22.05 -19.42
CA CYS A 74 0.39 20.75 -18.83
C CYS A 74 1.64 20.00 -18.39
N VAL A 75 2.68 19.98 -19.23
CA VAL A 75 3.96 19.33 -18.89
C VAL A 75 4.64 20.05 -17.73
N PHE A 76 4.63 21.39 -17.72
CA PHE A 76 5.17 22.17 -16.60
C PHE A 76 4.46 21.84 -15.28
N PHE A 77 3.13 21.77 -15.27
CA PHE A 77 2.38 21.40 -14.07
C PHE A 77 2.68 19.97 -13.62
N CYS A 78 2.77 19.01 -14.55
CA CYS A 78 3.17 17.63 -14.26
C CYS A 78 4.56 17.57 -13.61
N TYR A 79 5.53 18.33 -14.14
CA TYR A 79 6.86 18.44 -13.56
C TYR A 79 6.83 18.98 -12.13
N ILE A 80 6.07 20.05 -11.88
CA ILE A 80 5.90 20.60 -10.52
C ILE A 80 5.28 19.57 -9.58
N CYS A 81 4.25 18.83 -10.01
CA CYS A 81 3.66 17.76 -9.21
C CYS A 81 4.70 16.70 -8.82
N ILE A 82 5.53 16.24 -9.77
CA ILE A 82 6.58 15.26 -9.49
C ILE A 82 7.58 15.81 -8.47
N VAL A 83 8.02 17.06 -8.63
CA VAL A 83 8.96 17.72 -7.70
C VAL A 83 8.36 17.86 -6.30
N VAL A 84 7.09 18.25 -6.19
CA VAL A 84 6.40 18.36 -4.89
C VAL A 84 6.24 17.01 -4.22
N LEU A 85 5.91 15.96 -4.99
CA LEU A 85 5.80 14.60 -4.46
C LEU A 85 7.16 14.06 -4.00
N THR A 86 8.22 14.22 -4.80
CA THR A 86 9.56 13.76 -4.43
C THR A 86 10.10 14.53 -3.23
N PHE A 87 9.92 15.84 -3.18
CA PHE A 87 10.27 16.66 -2.02
C PHE A 87 9.44 16.28 -0.79
N GLY A 88 8.13 16.04 -0.96
CA GLY A 88 7.25 15.58 0.12
C GLY A 88 7.72 14.26 0.73
N VAL A 89 8.05 13.28 -0.12
CA VAL A 89 8.64 12.00 0.31
C VAL A 89 9.98 12.23 1.00
N PHE A 90 10.86 13.06 0.44
CA PHE A 90 12.15 13.40 1.03
C PHE A 90 12.00 14.03 2.42
N VAL A 91 11.07 14.96 2.58
CA VAL A 91 10.76 15.61 3.87
C VAL A 91 10.22 14.58 4.87
N LEU A 92 9.31 13.68 4.46
CA LEU A 92 8.83 12.59 5.32
C LEU A 92 9.98 11.66 5.76
N PHE A 93 10.97 11.45 4.91
CA PHE A 93 12.18 10.69 5.22
C PHE A 93 13.25 11.45 6.00
N PHE A 94 13.23 12.78 6.07
CA PHE A 94 14.29 13.55 6.74
C PHE A 94 13.83 14.30 8.00
N THR A 95 12.55 14.66 8.12
CA THR A 95 12.04 15.37 9.28
C THR A 95 11.84 14.47 10.49
N ASP A 96 12.75 14.51 11.46
CA ASP A 96 12.78 13.62 12.64
C ASP A 96 11.77 14.01 13.75
N SER A 97 11.23 15.23 13.75
CA SER A 97 10.52 15.74 14.94
C SER A 97 9.40 16.76 14.70
N THR A 98 8.69 16.74 13.56
CA THR A 98 7.51 17.61 13.43
C THR A 98 6.25 16.88 13.91
N GLU A 99 5.76 17.32 15.06
CA GLU A 99 4.63 16.85 15.88
C GLU A 99 3.24 16.81 15.19
N GLY A 100 3.17 16.76 13.85
CA GLY A 100 1.88 16.74 13.12
C GLY A 100 1.87 16.02 11.78
N LEU A 101 3.00 16.00 11.05
CA LEU A 101 3.13 15.38 9.72
C LEU A 101 4.15 14.23 9.70
N SER A 102 4.41 13.61 10.85
CA SER A 102 5.31 12.47 10.92
C SER A 102 4.69 11.24 10.24
N ALA A 103 5.53 10.38 9.65
CA ALA A 103 5.09 9.08 9.14
C ALA A 103 4.31 8.28 10.21
N HIS A 104 4.63 8.52 11.49
CA HIS A 104 3.96 7.95 12.64
C HIS A 104 2.46 8.32 12.71
N SER A 105 2.09 9.59 12.53
CA SER A 105 0.68 10.01 12.60
C SER A 105 -0.14 9.41 11.45
N ILE A 106 0.44 9.37 10.25
CA ILE A 106 -0.17 8.80 9.04
C ILE A 106 -0.38 7.29 9.20
N MET A 107 0.63 6.56 9.68
CA MET A 107 0.48 5.12 9.90
C MET A 107 -0.53 4.83 11.02
N MET A 108 -0.55 5.60 12.11
CA MET A 108 -1.54 5.41 13.18
C MET A 108 -2.98 5.63 12.69
N GLN A 109 -3.20 6.62 11.84
CA GLN A 109 -4.51 6.82 11.20
C GLN A 109 -4.85 5.66 10.25
N SER A 110 -3.85 5.11 9.57
CA SER A 110 -4.00 3.96 8.67
C SER A 110 -4.40 2.69 9.41
N VAL A 111 -3.80 2.42 10.59
CA VAL A 111 -4.17 1.29 11.47
C VAL A 111 -5.63 1.41 11.94
N LYS A 112 -6.11 2.61 12.29
CA LYS A 112 -7.52 2.83 12.68
C LYS A 112 -8.51 2.50 11.56
N LYS A 113 -8.15 2.80 10.31
CA LYS A 113 -9.00 2.57 9.13
C LYS A 113 -8.71 1.25 8.39
N TYR A 114 -7.78 0.44 8.88
CA TYR A 114 -7.31 -0.79 8.21
C TYR A 114 -8.45 -1.70 7.75
N HIS A 115 -9.42 -1.97 8.62
CA HIS A 115 -10.54 -2.87 8.31
C HIS A 115 -11.66 -2.23 7.50
N SER A 116 -11.74 -0.90 7.45
CA SER A 116 -12.77 -0.21 6.67
C SER A 116 -12.46 -0.31 5.17
N ASN A 117 -11.17 -0.20 4.82
CA ASN A 117 -10.73 0.00 3.44
C ASN A 117 -9.75 -1.09 3.03
N ARG A 118 -10.19 -2.02 2.17
CA ARG A 118 -9.36 -3.16 1.73
C ARG A 118 -8.06 -2.73 1.03
N ASN A 119 -8.10 -1.64 0.24
CA ASN A 119 -6.92 -1.11 -0.45
C ASN A 119 -5.92 -0.50 0.54
N LEU A 120 -6.41 0.11 1.63
CA LEU A 120 -5.57 0.60 2.72
C LEU A 120 -4.91 -0.56 3.48
N ALA A 121 -5.66 -1.63 3.75
CA ALA A 121 -5.08 -2.82 4.36
C ALA A 121 -4.00 -3.46 3.47
N ASP A 122 -4.27 -3.63 2.16
CA ASP A 122 -3.29 -4.18 1.22
C ASP A 122 -2.01 -3.30 1.16
N PHE A 123 -2.16 -1.97 1.24
CA PHE A 123 -1.02 -1.04 1.29
C PHE A 123 -0.23 -1.11 2.60
N VAL A 124 -0.90 -1.16 3.76
CA VAL A 124 -0.25 -1.28 5.06
C VAL A 124 0.50 -2.60 5.18
N ASP A 125 -0.11 -3.70 4.73
CA ASP A 125 0.54 -5.02 4.71
C ASP A 125 1.78 -5.01 3.80
N TYR A 126 1.69 -4.41 2.61
CA TYR A 126 2.84 -4.27 1.70
C TYR A 126 4.00 -3.50 2.35
N ILE A 127 3.70 -2.38 3.01
CA ILE A 127 4.73 -1.59 3.70
C ILE A 127 5.35 -2.38 4.86
N GLN A 128 4.55 -3.11 5.64
CA GLN A 128 5.01 -3.97 6.74
C GLN A 128 5.86 -5.14 6.25
N GLU A 129 5.53 -5.72 5.10
CA GLU A 129 6.31 -6.79 4.45
C GLU A 129 7.65 -6.24 3.92
N GLN A 130 7.62 -5.13 3.19
CA GLN A 130 8.82 -4.55 2.55
C GLN A 130 9.82 -3.98 3.56
N MET A 131 9.32 -3.40 4.66
CA MET A 131 10.17 -2.88 5.74
C MET A 131 10.35 -3.88 6.86
N GLU A 132 9.73 -5.07 6.77
CA GLU A 132 9.82 -6.13 7.77
C GLU A 132 9.55 -5.59 9.19
N CYS A 133 8.41 -4.92 9.37
CA CYS A 133 8.06 -4.19 10.59
C CYS A 133 6.59 -4.44 10.99
N CYS A 134 6.24 -4.20 12.26
CA CYS A 134 4.88 -4.37 12.75
C CYS A 134 4.46 -3.23 13.69
N GLY A 135 3.38 -2.55 13.34
CA GLY A 135 2.89 -1.39 14.09
C GLY A 135 3.77 -0.15 13.93
N VAL A 136 3.44 0.91 14.65
CA VAL A 136 4.07 2.24 14.52
C VAL A 136 4.85 2.59 15.78
N SER A 137 4.33 2.21 16.95
CA SER A 137 4.99 2.38 18.25
C SER A 137 6.12 1.38 18.43
N SER A 138 6.98 1.65 19.42
CA SER A 138 8.31 1.04 19.61
C SER A 138 8.38 -0.49 19.52
N ILE A 139 9.60 -1.01 19.40
CA ILE A 139 10.00 -2.45 19.30
C ILE A 139 9.16 -3.41 20.17
N SER A 140 8.76 -2.99 21.37
CA SER A 140 8.05 -3.82 22.34
C SER A 140 6.55 -3.51 22.47
N ALA A 141 6.02 -2.54 21.72
CA ALA A 141 4.65 -2.07 21.83
C ALA A 141 3.91 -1.90 20.49
N GLY A 142 4.58 -2.00 19.32
CA GLY A 142 3.94 -1.82 18.00
C GLY A 142 2.71 -2.71 17.77
N TYR A 143 2.72 -3.94 18.29
CA TYR A 143 1.56 -4.84 18.22
C TYR A 143 0.34 -4.33 19.02
N ARG A 144 0.54 -3.45 20.01
CA ARG A 144 -0.54 -2.85 20.82
C ARG A 144 -1.27 -1.73 20.10
N ASP A 145 -0.70 -1.18 19.04
CA ASP A 145 -1.34 -0.11 18.25
C ASP A 145 -2.64 -0.60 17.61
N TRP A 146 -2.69 -1.89 17.29
CA TRP A 146 -3.87 -2.54 16.76
C TRP A 146 -5.06 -2.52 17.72
N ALA A 147 -4.84 -2.45 19.04
CA ALA A 147 -5.91 -2.32 20.03
C ALA A 147 -6.67 -0.98 19.92
N MET A 148 -6.12 0.00 19.19
CA MET A 148 -6.82 1.25 18.87
C MET A 148 -7.81 1.12 17.70
N SER A 149 -7.74 0.04 16.94
CA SER A 149 -8.73 -0.25 15.89
C SER A 149 -10.04 -0.78 16.51
N PRO A 150 -11.21 -0.52 15.89
CA PRO A 150 -12.50 -0.97 16.41
C PRO A 150 -12.60 -2.49 16.63
N GLN A 151 -11.88 -3.28 15.83
CA GLN A 151 -11.94 -4.73 15.83
C GLN A 151 -11.23 -5.34 17.05
N PHE A 152 -10.00 -4.89 17.33
CA PHE A 152 -9.20 -5.42 18.43
C PHE A 152 -9.41 -4.69 19.77
N ASN A 153 -10.26 -3.65 19.78
CA ASN A 153 -10.52 -2.87 20.99
C ASN A 153 -11.09 -3.74 22.12
N CYS A 154 -10.47 -3.65 23.29
CA CYS A 154 -10.86 -4.35 24.52
C CYS A 154 -12.06 -3.70 25.23
N THR A 155 -13.19 -3.55 24.55
CA THR A 155 -14.44 -3.09 25.16
C THR A 155 -15.43 -4.24 25.30
N PRO A 156 -16.13 -4.38 26.44
CA PRO A 156 -17.11 -5.46 26.65
C PRO A 156 -18.32 -5.38 25.71
N THR A 157 -18.54 -4.23 25.08
CA THR A 157 -19.57 -3.98 24.07
C THR A 157 -19.12 -4.29 22.63
N ASN A 158 -17.85 -4.65 22.41
CA ASN A 158 -17.32 -4.94 21.08
C ASN A 158 -17.83 -6.31 20.58
N PRO A 159 -18.62 -6.38 19.49
CA PRO A 159 -19.20 -7.62 18.98
C PRO A 159 -18.21 -8.47 18.17
N TYR A 160 -17.01 -7.96 17.85
CA TYR A 160 -16.03 -8.68 17.04
C TYR A 160 -15.35 -9.81 17.83
N PRO A 161 -15.22 -11.04 17.28
CA PRO A 161 -14.60 -12.18 17.96
C PRO A 161 -13.08 -12.03 18.14
N GLU A 162 -12.46 -11.05 17.49
CA GLU A 162 -11.07 -10.65 17.65
C GLU A 162 -10.84 -9.56 18.71
N ASN A 163 -11.88 -9.15 19.44
CA ASN A 163 -11.73 -8.23 20.56
C ASN A 163 -10.72 -8.75 21.59
N CYS A 164 -9.88 -7.85 22.11
CA CYS A 164 -8.77 -8.20 23.01
C CYS A 164 -7.72 -9.18 22.48
N LYS A 165 -7.81 -9.65 21.23
CA LYS A 165 -6.74 -10.46 20.65
C LYS A 165 -5.61 -9.52 20.25
N LEU A 166 -4.41 -9.87 20.67
CA LEU A 166 -3.21 -9.25 20.11
C LEU A 166 -3.01 -9.83 18.72
N VAL A 167 -2.70 -8.97 17.74
CA VAL A 167 -2.15 -9.44 16.46
C VAL A 167 -0.96 -10.32 16.82
N PRO A 168 -0.88 -11.57 16.32
CA PRO A 168 0.25 -12.43 16.66
C PRO A 168 1.54 -11.67 16.33
N PRO A 169 2.61 -11.78 17.13
CA PRO A 169 3.91 -11.23 16.76
C PRO A 169 4.42 -12.00 15.53
N THR A 170 3.91 -11.70 14.35
CA THR A 170 4.35 -12.29 13.11
C THR A 170 5.63 -11.61 12.70
N LEU A 171 6.72 -12.37 12.90
CA LEU A 171 8.08 -12.22 12.38
C LEU A 171 8.87 -10.93 12.67
N TYR A 172 8.23 -9.81 12.97
CA TYR A 172 8.91 -8.52 13.04
C TYR A 172 8.67 -7.82 14.39
N ASN A 173 9.70 -7.85 15.24
CA ASN A 173 9.73 -7.15 16.54
C ASN A 173 10.18 -5.68 16.40
N ARG A 174 10.04 -5.05 15.24
CA ARG A 174 10.51 -3.68 15.01
C ARG A 174 9.39 -2.73 14.58
N PRO A 175 9.39 -1.48 15.07
CA PRO A 175 8.42 -0.47 14.67
C PRO A 175 8.61 -0.12 13.21
N CYS A 176 7.53 0.21 12.50
CA CYS A 176 7.63 0.83 11.18
C CYS A 176 8.07 2.29 11.31
N ASP A 177 9.35 2.48 11.64
CA ASP A 177 10.02 3.77 11.72
C ASP A 177 10.96 3.98 10.51
N ARG A 178 11.58 5.16 10.46
CA ARG A 178 12.55 5.52 9.42
C ARG A 178 13.78 4.60 9.37
N SER A 179 14.23 4.11 10.52
CA SER A 179 15.37 3.16 10.63
C SER A 179 15.09 1.86 9.87
N SER A 180 13.82 1.50 9.72
CA SER A 180 13.38 0.31 8.99
C SER A 180 13.38 0.51 7.46
N ALA A 181 13.39 1.75 6.96
CA ALA A 181 13.44 2.06 5.53
C ALA A 181 14.86 2.05 4.94
N GLY A 182 15.91 2.10 5.76
CA GLY A 182 17.32 2.04 5.34
C GLY A 182 17.79 0.64 4.90
N GLY A 183 16.94 -0.37 5.02
CA GLY A 183 17.24 -1.78 4.73
C GLY A 183 16.79 -2.26 3.36
N MET A 184 17.06 -1.54 2.27
CA MET A 184 17.00 -2.16 0.93
C MET A 184 18.24 -3.05 0.71
N HIS A 185 18.38 -4.11 1.51
CA HIS A 185 19.40 -5.14 1.32
C HIS A 185 18.86 -6.24 0.40
N PHE A 186 19.49 -6.38 -0.77
CA PHE A 186 19.26 -7.48 -1.71
C PHE A 186 19.98 -8.76 -1.20
N GLN A 187 19.20 -9.81 -0.95
CA GLN A 187 19.52 -11.26 -0.84
C GLN A 187 20.43 -11.78 0.32
N SER A 188 19.96 -12.82 1.06
CA SER A 188 20.30 -14.25 0.84
C SER A 188 19.78 -15.15 1.98
N ASP A 189 18.92 -16.10 1.63
CA ASP A 189 18.64 -17.42 2.23
C ASP A 189 18.48 -17.58 3.76
N ARG A 190 17.21 -17.64 4.19
CA ARG A 190 16.76 -18.69 5.11
C ARG A 190 15.40 -19.22 4.66
N GLN A 191 15.31 -20.53 4.49
CA GLN A 191 14.21 -21.28 3.87
C GLN A 191 12.81 -20.96 4.41
N THR A 192 11.93 -20.65 3.45
CA THR A 192 10.52 -21.08 3.33
C THR A 192 9.55 -20.77 4.47
N SER A 193 9.09 -19.54 4.51
CA SER A 193 7.67 -19.24 4.69
C SER A 193 7.40 -17.90 4.02
N LYS A 194 6.46 -17.84 3.07
CA LYS A 194 5.94 -16.55 2.59
C LYS A 194 5.55 -15.74 3.84
N PRO A 195 5.93 -14.45 3.95
CA PRO A 195 5.45 -13.62 5.04
C PRO A 195 3.92 -13.63 4.98
N ILE A 196 3.32 -14.13 6.06
CA ILE A 196 1.88 -14.19 6.25
C ILE A 196 1.43 -12.74 6.41
N SER A 197 0.56 -12.25 5.53
CA SER A 197 0.00 -10.89 5.63
C SER A 197 -0.66 -10.73 7.00
N THR A 198 -0.68 -9.52 7.57
CA THR A 198 -1.35 -9.23 8.86
C THR A 198 -2.81 -9.71 8.83
N ARG A 199 -3.45 -9.68 7.66
CA ARG A 199 -4.76 -10.29 7.39
C ARG A 199 -4.75 -11.81 7.56
N GLU A 200 -3.76 -12.51 7.03
CA GLU A 200 -3.63 -13.97 7.17
C GLU A 200 -3.23 -14.38 8.60
N ALA A 201 -2.46 -13.57 9.33
CA ALA A 201 -2.10 -13.82 10.73
C ALA A 201 -3.32 -13.76 11.67
N VAL A 202 -4.27 -12.88 11.35
CA VAL A 202 -5.55 -12.72 12.05
C VAL A 202 -6.52 -13.88 11.75
N TYR A 203 -6.48 -14.45 10.54
CA TYR A 203 -7.29 -15.62 10.16
C TYR A 203 -6.64 -16.97 10.50
N SER A 204 -5.31 -17.03 10.68
CA SER A 204 -4.53 -18.24 10.97
C SER A 204 -4.41 -18.68 12.45
N PRO A 205 -5.19 -18.21 13.45
CA PRO A 205 -5.23 -18.91 14.73
C PRO A 205 -5.81 -20.33 14.61
N TYR A 206 -6.64 -20.59 13.60
CA TYR A 206 -7.37 -21.88 13.48
C TYR A 206 -6.63 -22.95 12.66
N GLU A 207 -5.91 -22.60 11.60
CA GLU A 207 -5.24 -23.61 10.76
C GLU A 207 -3.91 -24.10 11.32
N HIS A 208 -3.16 -23.24 12.04
CA HIS A 208 -1.84 -23.62 12.54
C HIS A 208 -1.88 -24.47 13.82
N PHE A 209 -2.97 -24.39 14.59
CA PHE A 209 -3.20 -25.27 15.75
C PHE A 209 -3.72 -26.66 15.33
N SER A 210 -4.48 -26.75 14.23
CA SER A 210 -5.05 -28.02 13.75
C SER A 210 -3.99 -28.98 13.16
N LYS A 211 -2.90 -28.46 12.56
CA LYS A 211 -1.81 -29.28 11.99
C LYS A 211 -0.77 -29.77 13.00
N ARG A 212 -0.92 -29.44 14.29
CA ARG A 212 -0.02 -29.90 15.37
C ARG A 212 -0.70 -30.92 16.30
N MET A 213 -1.54 -31.79 15.75
CA MET A 213 -1.97 -33.01 16.44
C MET A 213 -1.57 -34.27 15.66
N PRO A 214 -0.29 -34.63 15.60
CA PRO A 214 0.08 -36.00 15.29
C PRO A 214 -0.06 -36.86 16.55
N PHE A 215 -1.04 -37.77 16.52
CA PHE A 215 -0.75 -39.17 16.82
C PHE A 215 -0.20 -39.50 18.23
N ILE A 216 -1.04 -39.39 19.27
CA ILE A 216 -0.87 -40.19 20.50
C ILE A 216 -2.18 -40.92 20.79
N LEU A 217 -2.47 -41.91 19.96
CA LEU A 217 -3.43 -42.99 20.21
C LEU A 217 -3.11 -44.03 19.15
N GLU A 218 -2.27 -45.01 19.51
CA GLU A 218 -2.04 -46.35 18.90
C GLU A 218 -0.68 -46.87 19.39
N ARG A 219 -0.60 -47.27 20.66
CA ARG A 219 0.49 -48.15 21.15
C ARG A 219 0.08 -49.00 22.37
N TRP A 220 -1.12 -49.56 22.30
CA TRP A 220 -1.57 -50.65 23.15
C TRP A 220 -2.11 -51.78 22.27
N TRP A 221 -1.24 -52.44 21.49
CA TRP A 221 -1.47 -53.80 20.99
C TRP A 221 -0.12 -54.49 20.67
N LEU A 222 0.27 -55.37 21.61
CA LEU A 222 1.45 -56.25 21.71
C LEU A 222 2.67 -55.67 22.43
#